data_AF-Q5BXQ2-F1
#
_entry.id   AF-Q5BXQ2-F1
#
_cell.length_a   1.000
_cell.length_b   1.000
_cell.length_c   1.000
_cell.angle_alpha   90.00
_cell.angle_beta   90.00
_cell.angle_gamma   90.00
#
_symmetry.space_group_name_H-M   'P 1'
#
loop_
_entity.id
_entity.type
_entity.pdbx_description
1 polymer ?
#
loop_
_entity_poly.entity_id
_entity_poly.type
_entity_poly.pdbx_seq_one_letter_code
_entity_poly.pdbx_strand_id
1 'polypeptide(L)'
;FDLQSAYSDLNKACSAQAYEKIINLSGKILTKYPTEFKAFKCKVVALIRSEKYEDCLSFLKKNSAFTSYVVFEKAYVEYRLNRLTEAAKTLESIDINDFKAQELKAQVLYRKGDFMDSYACLRTVIRNSRDDYSEERLTNLTAVAAAESCFNNNSLDLDVNPQMYEGKFNLACYHLGRGDCQLASELLGDAENTCNLSLSEDPEITEEEKNEELAPIRVQQAYILQLSKRDEEANQVYQSVIRQRASDPALLAVAANNIVCINQDQNIFDSRKRIKMTSTDGLQFKLFSRQRIDMLINQALFYWYTNQMEACRAKLRAVLQDELNPRALLLSAAQLIKEKNVDKAVLLLESYLSKVTESQIDVEIPLALAQLNLRRISTTQLDTVS
;
A
#
# COMPACT_ATOMS: atom_id res chain seq x y z
N PHE A 1 -41.08 -2.46 30.24
CA PHE A 1 -39.65 -2.67 29.92
C PHE A 1 -38.90 -2.02 31.03
N ASP A 2 -38.33 -2.83 31.90
CA ASP A 2 -37.58 -2.33 33.04
C ASP A 2 -36.14 -2.04 32.62
N LEU A 3 -35.71 -0.79 32.80
CA LEU A 3 -34.40 -0.32 32.35
C LEU A 3 -33.28 -0.94 33.17
N GLN A 4 -33.50 -1.13 34.48
CA GLN A 4 -32.50 -1.69 35.38
C GLN A 4 -32.22 -3.16 35.05
N SER A 5 -33.27 -3.97 34.85
CA SER A 5 -33.14 -5.35 34.39
C SER A 5 -32.46 -5.43 33.02
N ALA A 6 -32.81 -4.54 32.08
CA ALA A 6 -32.19 -4.53 30.76
C ALA A 6 -30.68 -4.22 30.83
N TYR A 7 -30.25 -3.32 31.70
CA TYR A 7 -28.83 -3.05 31.95
C TYR A 7 -28.12 -4.18 32.68
N SER A 8 -28.81 -4.89 33.59
CA SER A 8 -28.25 -6.10 34.22
C SER A 8 -27.93 -7.17 33.19
N ASP A 9 -28.85 -7.41 32.25
CA ASP A 9 -28.63 -8.38 31.16
C ASP A 9 -27.57 -7.90 30.17
N LEU A 10 -27.55 -6.60 29.84
CA LEU A 10 -26.51 -6.01 29.00
C LEU A 10 -25.13 -6.19 29.64
N ASN A 11 -25.00 -5.94 30.95
CA ASN A 11 -23.73 -6.09 31.66
C ASN A 11 -23.25 -7.55 31.65
N LYS A 12 -24.14 -8.52 31.87
CA LYS A 12 -23.81 -9.96 31.73
C LYS A 12 -23.31 -10.28 30.32
N ALA A 13 -23.96 -9.73 29.29
CA ALA A 13 -23.53 -9.92 27.91
C ALA A 13 -22.16 -9.28 27.63
N CYS A 14 -21.88 -8.10 28.19
CA CYS A 14 -20.56 -7.45 28.12
C CYS A 14 -19.47 -8.28 28.80
N SER A 15 -19.70 -8.78 30.01
CA SER A 15 -18.74 -9.64 30.73
C SER A 15 -18.46 -10.95 29.98
N ALA A 16 -19.48 -11.51 29.34
CA ALA A 16 -19.34 -12.71 28.52
C ALA A 16 -18.82 -12.44 27.09
N GLN A 17 -18.53 -11.18 26.73
CA GLN A 17 -18.16 -10.75 25.38
C GLN A 17 -19.13 -11.25 24.29
N ALA A 18 -20.42 -11.39 24.63
CA ALA A 18 -21.43 -11.92 23.73
C ALA A 18 -21.92 -10.81 22.77
N TYR A 19 -21.08 -10.39 21.82
CA TYR A 19 -21.26 -9.18 21.03
C TYR A 19 -22.61 -9.08 20.30
N GLU A 20 -23.12 -10.17 19.71
CA GLU A 20 -24.46 -10.19 19.12
C GLU A 20 -25.58 -9.90 20.14
N LYS A 21 -25.45 -10.44 21.37
CA LYS A 21 -26.40 -10.14 22.44
C LYS A 21 -26.28 -8.70 22.89
N ILE A 22 -25.06 -8.15 22.99
CA ILE A 22 -24.82 -6.74 23.33
C ILE A 22 -25.48 -5.82 22.30
N ILE A 23 -25.31 -6.09 21.00
CA ILE A 23 -25.93 -5.31 19.90
C ILE A 23 -27.45 -5.31 20.02
N ASN A 24 -28.04 -6.48 20.24
CA ASN A 24 -29.49 -6.66 20.34
C ASN A 24 -30.08 -6.00 21.60
N LEU A 25 -29.48 -6.22 22.78
CA LEU A 25 -29.94 -5.64 24.05
C LEU A 25 -29.80 -4.11 24.04
N SER A 26 -28.66 -3.60 23.57
CA SER A 26 -28.45 -2.15 23.42
C SER A 26 -29.45 -1.54 22.44
N GLY A 27 -29.75 -2.23 21.33
CA GLY A 27 -30.80 -1.81 20.39
C GLY A 27 -32.18 -1.69 21.06
N LYS A 28 -32.57 -2.69 21.87
CA LYS A 28 -33.85 -2.66 22.62
C LYS A 28 -33.92 -1.51 23.62
N ILE A 29 -32.82 -1.24 24.33
CA ILE A 29 -32.72 -0.10 25.26
C ILE A 29 -32.91 1.20 24.48
N LEU A 30 -32.15 1.42 23.40
CA LEU A 30 -32.18 2.67 22.63
C LEU A 30 -33.50 2.91 21.89
N THR A 31 -34.23 1.88 21.49
CA THR A 31 -35.58 2.06 20.93
C THR A 31 -36.55 2.67 21.96
N LYS A 32 -36.40 2.34 23.24
CA LYS A 32 -37.30 2.82 24.30
C LYS A 32 -36.78 4.05 25.03
N TYR A 33 -35.46 4.17 25.13
CA TYR A 33 -34.77 5.26 25.77
C TYR A 33 -33.63 5.73 24.85
N PRO A 34 -33.95 6.57 23.84
CA PRO A 34 -32.98 6.99 22.82
C PRO A 34 -31.78 7.76 23.38
N THR A 35 -31.91 8.34 24.58
CA THR A 35 -30.87 9.14 25.23
C THR A 35 -29.87 8.32 26.05
N GLU A 36 -30.02 7.00 26.11
CA GLU A 36 -29.16 6.11 26.91
C GLU A 36 -27.76 5.94 26.30
N PHE A 37 -26.86 6.87 26.64
CA PHE A 37 -25.51 6.91 26.08
C PHE A 37 -24.68 5.64 26.35
N LYS A 38 -24.80 5.01 27.52
CA LYS A 38 -24.06 3.78 27.83
C LYS A 38 -24.45 2.63 26.90
N ALA A 39 -25.75 2.44 26.67
CA ALA A 39 -26.23 1.46 25.69
C ALA A 39 -25.76 1.78 24.27
N PHE A 40 -25.76 3.07 23.88
CA PHE A 40 -25.18 3.51 22.61
C PHE A 40 -23.71 3.11 22.47
N LYS A 41 -22.86 3.43 23.46
CA LYS A 41 -21.43 3.10 23.45
C LYS A 41 -21.20 1.58 23.44
N CYS A 42 -21.94 0.81 24.23
CA CYS A 42 -21.87 -0.66 24.21
C CYS A 42 -22.18 -1.21 22.80
N LYS A 43 -23.19 -0.67 22.11
CA LYS A 43 -23.52 -1.09 20.75
C LYS A 43 -22.42 -0.75 19.75
N VAL A 44 -21.85 0.45 19.80
CA VAL A 44 -20.73 0.86 18.93
C VAL A 44 -19.54 -0.09 19.09
N VAL A 45 -19.12 -0.32 20.34
CA VAL A 45 -17.98 -1.22 20.63
C VAL A 45 -18.27 -2.65 20.19
N ALA A 46 -19.48 -3.16 20.42
CA ALA A 46 -19.84 -4.51 19.99
C ALA A 46 -19.88 -4.65 18.47
N LEU A 47 -20.38 -3.65 17.74
CA LEU A 47 -20.32 -3.65 16.26
C LEU A 47 -18.88 -3.69 15.76
N ILE A 48 -17.98 -2.92 16.38
CA ILE A 48 -16.55 -2.93 16.04
C ILE A 48 -15.91 -4.29 16.33
N ARG A 49 -16.15 -4.84 17.52
CA ARG A 49 -15.59 -6.14 17.94
C ARG A 49 -16.13 -7.32 17.13
N SER A 50 -17.32 -7.18 16.54
CA SER A 50 -17.90 -8.14 15.58
C SER A 50 -17.57 -7.82 14.13
N GLU A 51 -16.66 -6.89 13.87
CA GLU A 51 -16.24 -6.46 12.53
C GLU A 51 -17.37 -5.93 11.63
N LYS A 52 -18.49 -5.51 12.21
CA LYS A 52 -19.66 -4.95 11.52
C LYS A 52 -19.49 -3.46 11.29
N TYR A 53 -18.44 -3.09 10.55
CA TYR A 53 -18.01 -1.71 10.36
C TYR A 53 -19.05 -0.85 9.62
N GLU A 54 -19.67 -1.35 8.55
CA GLU A 54 -20.71 -0.62 7.82
C GLU A 54 -21.99 -0.40 8.66
N ASP A 55 -22.38 -1.40 9.45
CA ASP A 55 -23.50 -1.27 10.39
C ASP A 55 -23.19 -0.23 11.47
N CYS A 56 -21.93 -0.19 11.93
CA CYS A 56 -21.46 0.81 12.88
C CYS A 56 -21.59 2.22 12.31
N LEU A 57 -21.07 2.50 11.11
CA LEU A 57 -21.22 3.84 10.50
C LEU A 57 -22.69 4.20 10.26
N SER A 58 -23.49 3.24 9.80
CA SER A 58 -24.93 3.44 9.60
C SER A 58 -25.64 3.77 10.91
N PHE A 59 -25.24 3.12 12.01
CA PHE A 59 -25.76 3.37 13.35
C PHE A 59 -25.32 4.75 13.89
N LEU A 60 -24.05 5.14 13.71
CA LEU A 60 -23.54 6.46 14.10
C LEU A 60 -24.27 7.59 13.35
N LYS A 61 -24.46 7.43 12.03
CA LYS A 61 -25.18 8.42 11.20
C LYS A 61 -26.63 8.64 11.66
N LYS A 62 -27.31 7.58 12.10
CA LYS A 62 -28.68 7.65 12.64
C LYS A 62 -28.75 8.28 14.03
N ASN A 63 -27.62 8.34 14.75
CA ASN A 63 -27.53 8.83 16.13
C ASN A 63 -26.46 9.93 16.23
N SER A 64 -26.52 10.91 15.33
CA SER A 64 -25.52 11.98 15.19
C SER A 64 -25.30 12.76 16.49
N ALA A 65 -26.34 12.91 17.31
CA ALA A 65 -26.28 13.57 18.61
C ALA A 65 -25.26 12.96 19.60
N PHE A 66 -24.93 11.67 19.46
CA PHE A 66 -23.95 11.00 20.33
C PHE A 66 -22.60 10.73 19.67
N THR A 67 -22.45 11.10 18.40
CA THR A 67 -21.24 10.78 17.64
C THR A 67 -20.00 11.52 18.18
N SER A 68 -20.18 12.71 18.75
CA SER A 68 -19.11 13.49 19.41
C SER A 68 -18.47 12.80 20.62
N TYR A 69 -19.11 11.77 21.17
CA TYR A 69 -18.57 11.01 22.32
C TYR A 69 -17.84 9.72 21.92
N VAL A 70 -17.85 9.38 20.63
CA VAL A 70 -17.24 8.15 20.07
C VAL A 70 -16.44 8.48 18.80
N VAL A 71 -15.79 9.65 18.79
CA VAL A 71 -15.05 10.17 17.62
C VAL A 71 -13.90 9.23 17.24
N PHE A 72 -13.18 8.69 18.23
CA PHE A 72 -12.14 7.69 18.01
C PHE A 72 -12.70 6.44 17.33
N GLU A 73 -13.80 5.88 17.85
CA GLU A 73 -14.44 4.69 17.27
C GLU A 73 -14.93 4.96 15.85
N LYS A 74 -15.48 6.15 15.58
CA LYS A 74 -15.86 6.57 14.23
C LYS A 74 -14.66 6.57 13.27
N ALA A 75 -13.56 7.22 13.66
CA ALA A 75 -12.33 7.25 12.86
C ALA A 75 -11.76 5.85 12.62
N TYR A 76 -11.78 5.00 13.65
CA TYR A 76 -11.31 3.62 13.54
C TYR A 76 -12.15 2.81 12.54
N VAL A 77 -13.47 2.96 12.57
CA VAL A 77 -14.38 2.30 11.63
C VAL A 77 -14.17 2.82 10.20
N GLU A 78 -14.02 4.14 10.01
CA GLU A 78 -13.69 4.74 8.71
C GLU A 78 -12.37 4.17 8.17
N TYR A 79 -11.34 4.06 9.02
CA TYR A 79 -10.05 3.44 8.69
C TYR A 79 -10.18 1.96 8.28
N ARG A 80 -10.93 1.16 9.04
CA ARG A 80 -11.19 -0.27 8.75
C ARG A 80 -11.96 -0.48 7.44
N LEU A 81 -12.77 0.51 7.03
CA LEU A 81 -13.48 0.53 5.74
C LEU A 81 -12.66 1.15 4.60
N ASN A 82 -11.38 1.43 4.83
CA ASN A 82 -10.50 2.10 3.87
C ASN A 82 -11.00 3.49 3.41
N ARG A 83 -11.77 4.19 4.26
CA ARG A 83 -12.19 5.58 4.07
C ARG A 83 -11.17 6.51 4.70
N LEU A 84 -9.96 6.49 4.14
CA LEU A 84 -8.76 7.10 4.76
C LEU A 84 -8.87 8.63 4.90
N THR A 85 -9.47 9.30 3.90
CA THR A 85 -9.66 10.75 3.93
C THR A 85 -10.65 11.16 5.02
N GLU A 86 -11.75 10.41 5.16
CA GLU A 86 -12.75 10.61 6.20
C GLU A 86 -12.17 10.32 7.59
N ALA A 87 -11.41 9.23 7.73
CA ALA A 87 -10.75 8.88 8.99
C ALA A 87 -9.78 9.99 9.43
N ALA A 88 -8.93 10.48 8.52
CA ALA A 88 -8.01 11.59 8.79
C ALA A 88 -8.77 12.84 9.26
N LYS A 89 -9.83 13.23 8.55
CA LYS A 89 -10.67 14.38 8.91
C LYS A 89 -11.37 14.20 10.26
N THR A 90 -11.85 13.00 10.58
CA THR A 90 -12.46 12.72 11.88
C THR A 90 -11.42 12.86 13.01
N LEU A 91 -10.19 12.40 12.79
CA LEU A 91 -9.09 12.48 13.77
C LEU A 91 -8.62 13.90 14.06
N GLU A 92 -8.76 14.84 13.10
CA GLU A 92 -8.44 16.27 13.32
C GLU A 92 -9.29 16.92 14.42
N SER A 93 -10.45 16.35 14.74
CA SER A 93 -11.34 16.86 15.80
C SER A 93 -11.02 16.34 17.20
N ILE A 94 -10.05 15.42 17.33
CA ILE A 94 -9.62 14.85 18.61
C ILE A 94 -8.43 15.66 19.16
N ASP A 95 -8.34 15.76 20.49
CA ASP A 95 -7.21 16.41 21.17
C ASP A 95 -5.87 15.85 20.71
N ILE A 96 -4.90 16.74 20.45
CA ILE A 96 -3.56 16.36 20.00
C ILE A 96 -2.80 15.52 21.03
N ASN A 97 -3.16 15.62 22.31
CA ASN A 97 -2.58 14.86 23.41
C ASN A 97 -3.26 13.50 23.63
N ASP A 98 -4.30 13.16 22.86
CA ASP A 98 -4.83 11.79 22.84
C ASP A 98 -3.89 10.91 22.00
N PHE A 99 -2.90 10.30 22.65
CA PHE A 99 -1.88 9.49 21.97
C PHE A 99 -2.46 8.26 21.26
N LYS A 100 -3.60 7.74 21.71
CA LYS A 100 -4.30 6.66 21.03
C LYS A 100 -4.86 7.13 19.68
N ALA A 101 -5.42 8.36 19.64
CA ALA A 101 -5.85 8.97 18.39
C ALA A 101 -4.67 9.34 17.48
N GLN A 102 -3.55 9.84 18.05
CA GLN A 102 -2.33 10.12 17.28
C GLN A 102 -1.74 8.85 16.64
N GLU A 103 -1.80 7.71 17.34
CA GLU A 103 -1.34 6.45 16.80
C GLU A 103 -2.20 5.98 15.61
N LEU A 104 -3.53 6.06 15.73
CA LEU A 104 -4.43 5.78 14.61
C LEU A 104 -4.20 6.77 13.45
N LYS A 105 -3.92 8.05 13.75
CA LYS A 105 -3.58 9.06 12.74
C LYS A 105 -2.31 8.69 12.00
N ALA A 106 -1.26 8.23 12.69
CA ALA A 106 -0.04 7.75 12.07
C ALA A 106 -0.31 6.60 11.09
N GLN A 107 -1.16 5.63 11.47
CA GLN A 107 -1.54 4.50 10.62
C GLN A 107 -2.34 4.95 9.38
N VAL A 108 -3.27 5.89 9.54
CA VAL A 108 -4.04 6.46 8.42
C VAL A 108 -3.12 7.18 7.45
N LEU A 109 -2.21 8.03 7.94
CA LEU A 109 -1.26 8.79 7.14
C LEU A 109 -0.28 7.86 6.40
N TYR A 110 0.22 6.82 7.06
CA TYR A 110 1.06 5.80 6.43
C TYR A 110 0.34 5.15 5.25
N ARG A 111 -0.90 4.71 5.43
CA ARG A 111 -1.72 4.12 4.35
C ARG A 111 -2.01 5.10 3.20
N LYS A 112 -2.04 6.40 3.47
CA LYS A 112 -2.21 7.44 2.44
C LYS A 112 -0.93 7.74 1.67
N GLY A 113 0.23 7.34 2.18
CA GLY A 113 1.54 7.73 1.64
C GLY A 113 2.09 9.03 2.23
N ASP A 114 1.45 9.59 3.26
CA ASP A 114 1.86 10.81 3.95
C ASP A 114 2.90 10.45 5.04
N PHE A 115 4.05 9.90 4.63
CA PHE A 115 5.00 9.25 5.55
C PHE A 115 5.68 10.21 6.53
N MET A 116 6.04 11.43 6.11
CA MET A 116 6.62 12.45 6.99
C MET A 116 5.71 12.79 8.18
N ASP A 117 4.41 13.00 7.92
CA ASP A 117 3.44 13.31 8.97
C ASP A 117 3.14 12.08 9.84
N SER A 118 3.10 10.89 9.22
CA SER A 118 2.99 9.62 9.95
C SER A 118 4.15 9.45 10.95
N TYR A 119 5.37 9.71 10.48
CA TYR A 119 6.59 9.66 11.28
C TYR A 119 6.54 10.64 12.46
N ALA A 120 6.12 11.88 12.23
CA ALA A 120 5.99 12.90 13.27
C ALA A 120 4.97 12.49 14.36
N CYS A 121 3.81 11.94 13.95
CA CYS A 121 2.82 11.42 14.88
C CYS A 121 3.40 10.28 15.73
N LEU A 122 4.06 9.31 15.09
CA LEU A 122 4.58 8.14 15.78
C LEU A 122 5.75 8.46 16.73
N ARG A 123 6.67 9.38 16.36
CA ARG A 123 7.71 9.90 17.27
C ARG A 123 7.08 10.54 18.52
N THR A 124 5.98 11.26 18.35
CA THR A 124 5.26 11.89 19.47
C THR A 124 4.67 10.83 20.39
N VAL A 125 4.03 9.80 19.84
CA VAL A 125 3.47 8.69 20.64
C VAL A 125 4.59 7.92 21.36
N ILE A 126 5.68 7.56 20.68
CA ILE A 126 6.84 6.85 21.25
C ILE A 126 7.41 7.60 22.47
N ARG A 127 7.58 8.92 22.37
CA ARG A 127 8.15 9.72 23.46
C ARG A 127 7.23 9.83 24.69
N ASN A 128 5.92 9.70 24.51
CA ASN A 128 4.94 10.02 25.54
C ASN A 128 4.18 8.81 26.11
N SER A 129 4.22 7.63 25.48
CA SER A 129 3.61 6.42 26.04
C SER A 129 4.65 5.52 26.72
N ARG A 130 4.31 5.04 27.91
CA ARG A 130 5.07 4.02 28.66
C ARG A 130 4.18 2.81 28.86
N ASP A 131 4.22 1.91 27.89
CA ASP A 131 3.43 0.68 27.81
C ASP A 131 4.25 -0.41 27.10
N ASP A 132 3.67 -1.60 26.99
CA ASP A 132 4.33 -2.77 26.44
C ASP A 132 4.45 -2.74 24.89
N TYR A 133 4.00 -1.66 24.23
CA TYR A 133 3.98 -1.54 22.78
C TYR A 133 5.16 -0.73 22.21
N SER A 134 6.24 -0.54 22.97
CA SER A 134 7.36 0.28 22.52
C SER A 134 8.07 -0.32 21.29
N GLU A 135 8.23 -1.64 21.27
CA GLU A 135 8.97 -2.35 20.23
C GLU A 135 8.21 -2.37 18.89
N GLU A 136 6.90 -2.60 18.93
CA GLU A 136 6.03 -2.54 17.76
C GLU A 136 5.99 -1.13 17.19
N ARG A 137 6.00 -0.10 18.04
CA ARG A 137 6.04 1.29 17.59
C ARG A 137 7.38 1.65 16.94
N LEU A 138 8.52 1.18 17.44
CA LEU A 138 9.82 1.35 16.77
C LEU A 138 9.89 0.61 15.43
N THR A 139 9.33 -0.60 15.37
CA THR A 139 9.22 -1.37 14.12
C THR A 139 8.38 -0.62 13.09
N ASN A 140 7.23 -0.09 13.50
CA ASN A 140 6.36 0.74 12.65
C ASN A 140 7.06 2.03 12.20
N LEU A 141 7.83 2.69 13.07
CA LEU A 141 8.59 3.90 12.74
C LEU A 141 9.65 3.60 11.67
N THR A 142 10.32 2.46 11.77
CA THR A 142 11.29 2.00 10.78
C THR A 142 10.61 1.70 9.43
N ALA A 143 9.40 1.11 9.44
CA ALA A 143 8.62 0.90 8.23
C ALA A 143 8.23 2.23 7.54
N VAL A 144 7.84 3.25 8.32
CA VAL A 144 7.56 4.60 7.79
C VAL A 144 8.81 5.19 7.14
N ALA A 145 9.96 5.11 7.81
CA ALA A 145 11.23 5.60 7.26
C ALA A 145 11.62 4.85 5.98
N ALA A 146 11.43 3.52 5.94
CA ALA A 146 11.68 2.72 4.75
C ALA A 146 10.78 3.12 3.58
N ALA A 147 9.50 3.35 3.82
CA ALA A 147 8.57 3.80 2.78
C ALA A 147 8.93 5.20 2.24
N GLU A 148 9.30 6.14 3.12
CA GLU A 148 9.76 7.48 2.71
C GLU A 148 11.02 7.40 1.83
N SER A 149 11.97 6.53 2.19
CA SER A 149 13.18 6.27 1.40
C SER A 149 12.84 5.67 0.04
N CYS A 150 12.02 4.62 0.00
CA CYS A 150 11.70 3.88 -1.23
C CYS A 150 10.81 4.65 -2.22
N PHE A 151 9.87 5.47 -1.71
CA PHE A 151 8.84 6.08 -2.55
C PHE A 151 9.04 7.57 -2.78
N ASN A 152 9.68 8.27 -1.84
CA ASN A 152 9.88 9.72 -1.90
C ASN A 152 11.37 10.12 -2.01
N ASN A 153 12.29 9.15 -2.08
CA ASN A 153 13.74 9.37 -2.14
C ASN A 153 14.25 10.31 -1.01
N ASN A 154 13.62 10.23 0.16
CA ASN A 154 13.94 11.08 1.29
C ASN A 154 14.32 10.23 2.51
N SER A 155 15.21 10.75 3.34
CA SER A 155 15.75 10.03 4.49
C SER A 155 15.16 10.57 5.79
N LEU A 156 14.73 9.66 6.64
CA LEU A 156 14.26 9.94 7.99
C LEU A 156 15.22 9.36 9.02
N ASP A 157 15.26 9.98 10.19
CA ASP A 157 16.06 9.47 11.31
C ASP A 157 15.56 8.08 11.70
N LEU A 158 16.51 7.17 11.87
CA LEU A 158 16.24 5.81 12.30
C LEU A 158 16.29 5.70 13.82
N ASP A 159 15.28 5.04 14.37
CA ASP A 159 15.26 4.57 15.76
C ASP A 159 14.77 3.12 15.70
N VAL A 160 15.73 2.20 15.59
CA VAL A 160 15.49 0.80 15.21
C VAL A 160 15.71 -0.07 16.43
N ASN A 161 14.84 -1.04 16.64
CA ASN A 161 15.20 -2.21 17.44
C ASN A 161 15.84 -3.26 16.51
N PRO A 162 17.17 -3.46 16.56
CA PRO A 162 17.87 -4.39 15.67
C PRO A 162 17.70 -5.86 16.06
N GLN A 163 16.97 -6.19 17.13
CA GLN A 163 16.82 -7.57 17.61
C GLN A 163 15.71 -8.33 16.87
N MET A 164 14.64 -7.65 16.48
CA MET A 164 13.49 -8.25 15.79
C MET A 164 13.77 -8.40 14.30
N TYR A 165 13.35 -9.50 13.68
CA TYR A 165 13.59 -9.74 12.26
C TYR A 165 12.80 -8.76 11.38
N GLU A 166 11.64 -8.29 11.84
CA GLU A 166 10.82 -7.25 11.19
C GLU A 166 11.55 -5.90 11.18
N GLY A 167 12.23 -5.57 12.28
CA GLY A 167 13.09 -4.39 12.38
C GLY A 167 14.24 -4.44 11.38
N LYS A 168 14.92 -5.59 11.29
CA LYS A 168 15.99 -5.83 10.29
C LYS A 168 15.48 -5.77 8.85
N PHE A 169 14.31 -6.37 8.58
CA PHE A 169 13.67 -6.32 7.28
C PHE A 169 13.33 -4.88 6.86
N ASN A 170 12.72 -4.09 7.76
CA ASN A 170 12.40 -2.69 7.47
C ASN A 170 13.67 -1.86 7.28
N LEU A 171 14.72 -2.10 8.07
CA LEU A 171 16.01 -1.43 7.90
C LEU A 171 16.65 -1.77 6.54
N ALA A 172 16.56 -3.04 6.10
CA ALA A 172 17.02 -3.42 4.77
C ALA A 172 16.25 -2.69 3.67
N CYS A 173 14.92 -2.58 3.80
CA CYS A 173 14.08 -1.83 2.86
C CYS A 173 14.46 -0.34 2.84
N TYR A 174 14.76 0.26 4.01
CA TYR A 174 15.25 1.63 4.09
C TYR A 174 16.55 1.84 3.30
N HIS A 175 17.54 0.96 3.50
CA HIS A 175 18.82 1.03 2.77
C HIS A 175 18.66 0.77 1.28
N LEU A 176 17.75 -0.14 0.91
CA LEU A 176 17.41 -0.39 -0.49
C LEU A 176 16.81 0.85 -1.16
N GLY A 177 15.90 1.56 -0.49
CA GLY A 177 15.35 2.84 -0.99
C GLY A 177 16.42 3.91 -1.19
N ARG A 178 17.50 3.86 -0.42
CA ARG A 178 18.69 4.74 -0.58
C ARG A 178 19.66 4.28 -1.68
N GLY A 179 19.37 3.15 -2.33
CA GLY A 179 20.22 2.55 -3.34
C GLY A 179 21.37 1.69 -2.80
N ASP A 180 21.48 1.49 -1.49
CA ASP A 180 22.51 0.64 -0.88
C ASP A 180 22.09 -0.83 -0.91
N CYS A 181 22.20 -1.41 -2.11
CA CYS A 181 21.79 -2.80 -2.36
C CYS A 181 22.66 -3.82 -1.60
N GLN A 182 23.93 -3.49 -1.33
CA GLN A 182 24.83 -4.39 -0.62
C GLN A 182 24.40 -4.53 0.84
N LEU A 183 24.29 -3.41 1.56
CA LEU A 183 23.87 -3.45 2.96
C LEU A 183 22.46 -3.99 3.11
N ALA A 184 21.54 -3.65 2.20
CA ALA A 184 20.20 -4.23 2.19
C ALA A 184 20.23 -5.76 2.05
N SER A 185 21.11 -6.31 1.20
CA SER A 185 21.25 -7.76 1.04
C SER A 185 21.78 -8.44 2.32
N GLU A 186 22.77 -7.84 2.98
CA GLU A 186 23.32 -8.35 4.25
C GLU A 186 22.23 -8.37 5.34
N LEU A 187 21.51 -7.25 5.50
CA LEU A 187 20.42 -7.12 6.47
C LEU A 187 19.25 -8.07 6.22
N LEU A 188 18.90 -8.36 4.95
CA LEU A 188 17.88 -9.36 4.62
C LEU A 188 18.33 -10.79 4.95
N GLY A 189 19.62 -11.10 4.76
CA GLY A 189 20.19 -12.37 5.20
C GLY A 189 20.10 -12.52 6.72
N ASP A 190 20.43 -11.46 7.47
CA ASP A 190 20.29 -11.44 8.92
C ASP A 190 18.83 -11.54 9.38
N ALA A 191 17.90 -10.86 8.69
CA ALA A 191 16.47 -10.94 8.95
C ALA A 191 15.94 -12.38 8.73
N GLU A 192 16.29 -13.02 7.61
CA GLU A 192 15.91 -14.41 7.33
C GLU A 192 16.48 -15.37 8.40
N ASN A 193 17.75 -15.22 8.77
CA ASN A 193 18.36 -16.04 9.83
C ASN A 193 17.65 -15.86 11.17
N THR A 194 17.34 -14.62 11.54
CA THR A 194 16.66 -14.29 12.81
C THR A 194 15.24 -14.83 12.83
N CYS A 195 14.51 -14.68 11.72
CA CYS A 195 13.16 -15.25 11.56
C CYS A 195 13.20 -16.78 11.68
N ASN A 196 14.12 -17.45 10.96
CA ASN A 196 14.27 -18.91 11.07
C ASN A 196 14.56 -19.39 12.50
N LEU A 197 15.44 -18.70 13.22
CA LEU A 197 15.75 -19.03 14.62
C LEU A 197 14.52 -18.86 15.50
N SER A 198 13.84 -17.71 15.42
CA SER A 198 12.63 -17.43 16.21
C SER A 198 11.53 -18.44 15.96
N LEU A 199 11.31 -18.85 14.71
CA LEU A 199 10.28 -19.82 14.36
C LEU A 199 10.66 -21.24 14.80
N SER A 200 11.95 -21.59 14.82
CA SER A 200 12.42 -22.91 15.25
C SER A 200 12.25 -23.18 16.75
N GLU A 201 12.00 -22.14 17.55
CA GLU A 201 11.72 -22.27 18.98
C GLU A 201 10.31 -22.81 19.25
N ASP A 202 9.38 -22.70 18.27
CA ASP A 202 8.04 -23.22 18.35
C ASP A 202 7.95 -24.63 17.71
N PRO A 203 7.74 -25.71 18.49
CA PRO A 203 7.65 -27.06 17.95
C PRO A 203 6.36 -27.34 17.18
N GLU A 204 5.35 -26.46 17.27
CA GLU A 204 4.07 -26.61 16.58
C GLU A 204 4.05 -25.95 15.21
N ILE A 205 5.08 -25.15 14.87
CA ILE A 205 5.08 -24.42 13.62
C ILE A 205 5.24 -25.35 12.41
N THR A 206 4.37 -25.14 11.42
CA THR A 206 4.40 -25.87 10.16
C THR A 206 5.39 -25.25 9.17
N GLU A 207 5.85 -26.04 8.20
CA GLU A 207 6.67 -25.49 7.11
C GLU A 207 5.89 -24.49 6.25
N GLU A 208 4.56 -24.64 6.15
CA GLU A 208 3.69 -23.67 5.50
C GLU A 208 3.70 -22.32 6.21
N GLU A 209 3.51 -22.28 7.53
CA GLU A 209 3.56 -21.06 8.35
C GLU A 209 4.95 -20.41 8.27
N LYS A 210 6.00 -21.22 8.35
CA LYS A 210 7.38 -20.73 8.19
C LYS A 210 7.62 -20.10 6.82
N ASN A 211 7.09 -20.73 5.76
CA ASN A 211 7.21 -20.18 4.41
C ASN A 211 6.39 -18.89 4.24
N GLU A 212 5.26 -18.78 4.93
CA GLU A 212 4.43 -17.57 4.95
C GLU A 212 5.16 -16.40 5.59
N GLU A 213 5.77 -16.60 6.76
CA GLU A 213 6.54 -15.58 7.48
C GLU A 213 7.80 -15.14 6.72
N LEU A 214 8.50 -16.09 6.05
CA LEU A 214 9.71 -15.78 5.27
C LEU A 214 9.43 -15.18 3.89
N ALA A 215 8.19 -15.24 3.39
CA ALA A 215 7.88 -14.86 2.02
C ALA A 215 8.21 -13.38 1.70
N PRO A 216 7.90 -12.37 2.55
CA PRO A 216 8.29 -10.98 2.30
C PRO A 216 9.80 -10.79 2.17
N ILE A 217 10.58 -11.44 3.05
CA ILE A 217 12.05 -11.36 3.05
C ILE A 217 12.60 -11.93 1.74
N ARG A 218 12.13 -13.12 1.34
CA ARG A 218 12.57 -13.80 0.11
C ARG A 218 12.21 -13.04 -1.16
N VAL A 219 11.02 -12.44 -1.22
CA VAL A 219 10.62 -11.59 -2.37
C VAL A 219 11.54 -10.36 -2.44
N GLN A 220 11.90 -9.77 -1.30
CA GLN A 220 12.79 -8.61 -1.27
C GLN A 220 14.23 -8.96 -1.67
N GLN A 221 14.75 -10.12 -1.24
CA GLN A 221 16.04 -10.65 -1.69
C GLN A 221 16.04 -10.91 -3.21
N ALA A 222 14.96 -11.52 -3.74
CA ALA A 222 14.81 -11.75 -5.18
C ALA A 222 14.79 -10.44 -5.98
N TYR A 223 14.24 -9.36 -5.41
CA TYR A 223 14.30 -8.05 -6.04
C TYR A 223 15.72 -7.50 -6.12
N ILE A 224 16.55 -7.67 -5.07
CA ILE A 224 17.97 -7.29 -5.11
C ILE A 224 18.75 -8.12 -6.14
N LEU A 225 18.46 -9.42 -6.25
CA LEU A 225 19.04 -10.29 -7.29
C LEU A 225 18.71 -9.77 -8.69
N GLN A 226 17.45 -9.39 -8.93
CA GLN A 226 17.01 -8.83 -10.20
C GLN A 226 17.67 -7.47 -10.50
N LEU A 227 17.81 -6.59 -9.50
CA LEU A 227 18.57 -5.34 -9.65
C LEU A 227 20.03 -5.61 -10.06
N SER A 228 20.59 -6.70 -9.53
CA SER A 228 21.96 -7.17 -9.83
C SER A 228 22.08 -7.97 -11.13
N LYS A 229 21.04 -7.99 -11.98
CA LYS A 229 20.98 -8.73 -13.26
C LYS A 229 21.11 -10.26 -13.12
N ARG A 230 20.80 -10.80 -11.94
CA ARG A 230 20.74 -12.24 -11.67
C ARG A 230 19.30 -12.75 -11.82
N ASP A 231 18.75 -12.54 -13.01
CA ASP A 231 17.31 -12.72 -13.27
C ASP A 231 16.85 -14.18 -13.12
N GLU A 232 17.69 -15.16 -13.46
CA GLU A 232 17.36 -16.58 -13.30
C GLU A 232 17.14 -16.96 -11.83
N GLU A 233 18.05 -16.53 -10.96
CA GLU A 233 17.98 -16.78 -9.52
C GLU A 233 16.80 -16.04 -8.89
N ALA A 234 16.60 -14.77 -9.25
CA ALA A 234 15.44 -13.99 -8.82
C ALA A 234 14.12 -14.68 -9.20
N ASN A 235 14.00 -15.13 -10.47
CA ASN A 235 12.82 -15.81 -10.97
C ASN A 235 12.55 -17.13 -10.23
N GLN A 236 13.59 -17.91 -9.90
CA GLN A 236 13.41 -19.13 -9.11
C GLN A 236 12.76 -18.85 -7.75
N VAL A 237 13.22 -17.81 -7.05
CA VAL A 237 12.68 -17.41 -5.75
C VAL A 237 11.23 -16.92 -5.89
N TYR A 238 10.94 -15.99 -6.82
CA TYR A 238 9.58 -15.51 -7.03
C TYR A 238 8.59 -16.64 -7.38
N GLN A 239 9.01 -17.57 -8.24
CA GLN A 239 8.19 -18.72 -8.60
C GLN A 239 7.98 -19.66 -7.40
N SER A 240 8.97 -19.80 -6.52
CA SER A 240 8.83 -20.59 -5.29
C SER A 240 7.77 -19.99 -4.37
N VAL A 241 7.83 -18.69 -4.10
CA VAL A 241 6.85 -17.98 -3.25
C VAL A 241 5.43 -18.12 -3.83
N ILE A 242 5.28 -17.98 -5.15
CA ILE A 242 3.96 -18.15 -5.78
C ILE A 242 3.45 -19.59 -5.68
N ARG A 243 4.33 -20.60 -5.79
CA ARG A 243 3.94 -22.02 -5.65
C ARG A 243 3.53 -22.36 -4.22
N GLN A 244 4.17 -21.77 -3.22
CA GLN A 244 3.85 -21.92 -1.80
C GLN A 244 2.50 -21.28 -1.43
N ARG A 245 1.92 -20.45 -2.31
CA ARG A 245 0.61 -19.81 -2.13
C ARG A 245 0.51 -19.03 -0.81
N ALA A 246 1.48 -18.15 -0.58
CA ALA A 246 1.43 -17.19 0.52
C ALA A 246 0.05 -16.51 0.58
N SER A 247 -0.50 -16.31 1.78
CA SER A 247 -1.87 -15.83 1.96
C SER A 247 -2.07 -14.38 1.49
N ASP A 248 -1.00 -13.58 1.45
CA ASP A 248 -1.08 -12.17 1.08
C ASP A 248 -1.15 -11.96 -0.46
N PRO A 249 -2.31 -11.55 -1.01
CA PRO A 249 -2.44 -11.26 -2.43
C PRO A 249 -1.53 -10.11 -2.90
N ALA A 250 -1.19 -9.15 -2.03
CA ALA A 250 -0.33 -8.03 -2.43
C ALA A 250 1.11 -8.51 -2.68
N LEU A 251 1.67 -9.32 -1.77
CA LEU A 251 2.97 -9.96 -1.95
C LEU A 251 3.01 -10.82 -3.23
N LEU A 252 1.99 -11.64 -3.46
CA LEU A 252 1.89 -12.46 -4.67
C LEU A 252 1.81 -11.63 -5.95
N ALA A 253 1.10 -10.48 -5.91
CA ALA A 253 1.05 -9.54 -7.02
C ALA A 253 2.41 -8.89 -7.28
N VAL A 254 3.17 -8.53 -6.25
CA VAL A 254 4.53 -7.99 -6.39
C VAL A 254 5.46 -9.01 -7.05
N ALA A 255 5.49 -10.25 -6.55
CA ALA A 255 6.30 -11.31 -7.15
C ALA A 255 5.89 -11.60 -8.61
N ALA A 256 4.58 -11.66 -8.89
CA ALA A 256 4.05 -11.87 -10.24
C ALA A 256 4.42 -10.72 -11.19
N ASN A 257 4.34 -9.47 -10.73
CA ASN A 257 4.77 -8.30 -11.49
C ASN A 257 6.25 -8.40 -11.87
N ASN A 258 7.11 -8.77 -10.91
CA ASN A 258 8.54 -8.84 -11.14
C ASN A 258 8.91 -9.95 -12.14
N ILE A 259 8.20 -11.10 -12.12
CA ILE A 259 8.33 -12.16 -13.14
C ILE A 259 7.95 -11.64 -14.53
N VAL A 260 6.88 -10.82 -14.66
CA VAL A 260 6.51 -10.21 -15.95
C VAL A 260 7.64 -9.33 -16.48
N CYS A 261 8.30 -8.57 -15.61
CA CYS A 261 9.46 -7.75 -15.98
C CYS A 261 10.66 -8.58 -16.46
N ILE A 262 10.91 -9.74 -15.83
CA ILE A 262 11.97 -10.68 -16.26
C ILE A 262 11.63 -11.30 -17.62
N ASN A 263 10.39 -11.74 -17.79
CA ASN A 263 9.95 -12.40 -19.03
C ASN A 263 9.95 -11.46 -20.24
N GLN A 264 9.65 -10.17 -20.06
CA GLN A 264 9.55 -9.17 -21.14
C GLN A 264 8.63 -9.63 -22.29
N ASP A 265 9.18 -9.80 -23.50
CA ASP A 265 8.49 -10.30 -24.70
C ASP A 265 8.59 -11.83 -24.85
N GLN A 266 9.33 -12.50 -23.96
CA GLN A 266 9.40 -13.95 -23.85
C GLN A 266 8.29 -14.48 -22.94
N ASN A 267 8.04 -15.81 -23.00
CA ASN A 267 7.11 -16.51 -22.09
C ASN A 267 5.73 -15.85 -21.95
N ILE A 268 5.18 -15.33 -23.06
CA ILE A 268 3.93 -14.52 -23.10
C ILE A 268 2.76 -15.17 -22.35
N PHE A 269 2.64 -16.51 -22.43
CA PHE A 269 1.58 -17.26 -21.76
C PHE A 269 1.70 -17.21 -20.22
N ASP A 270 2.91 -17.36 -19.67
CA ASP A 270 3.13 -17.24 -18.23
C ASP A 270 2.90 -15.80 -17.78
N SER A 271 3.47 -14.82 -18.49
CA SER A 271 3.26 -13.38 -18.21
C SER A 271 1.77 -13.00 -18.19
N ARG A 272 0.97 -13.53 -19.11
CA ARG A 272 -0.49 -13.32 -19.12
C ARG A 272 -1.17 -13.87 -17.86
N LYS A 273 -0.71 -15.02 -17.34
CA LYS A 273 -1.22 -15.57 -16.07
C LYS A 273 -0.83 -14.68 -14.90
N ARG A 274 0.41 -14.20 -14.86
CA ARG A 274 0.92 -13.29 -13.80
C ARG A 274 0.19 -11.95 -13.78
N ILE A 275 -0.11 -11.36 -14.94
CA ILE A 275 -0.86 -10.10 -15.03
C ILE A 275 -2.26 -10.18 -14.42
N LYS A 276 -2.90 -11.35 -14.47
CA LYS A 276 -4.19 -11.53 -13.78
C LYS A 276 -4.05 -11.42 -12.27
N MET A 277 -2.96 -11.93 -11.70
CA MET A 277 -2.69 -11.83 -10.26
C MET A 277 -2.49 -10.38 -9.82
N THR A 278 -1.89 -9.53 -10.67
CA THR A 278 -1.67 -8.10 -10.41
C THR A 278 -2.92 -7.24 -10.63
N SER A 279 -4.05 -7.86 -11.00
CA SER A 279 -5.33 -7.17 -11.23
C SER A 279 -6.45 -7.71 -10.35
N THR A 280 -6.12 -8.36 -9.23
CA THR A 280 -7.09 -8.90 -8.27
C THR A 280 -7.79 -7.77 -7.50
N ASP A 281 -9.10 -7.89 -7.30
CA ASP A 281 -9.88 -6.92 -6.53
C ASP A 281 -9.37 -6.83 -5.07
N GLY A 282 -9.29 -5.60 -4.55
CA GLY A 282 -8.83 -5.31 -3.19
C GLY A 282 -7.34 -4.99 -3.10
N LEU A 283 -6.53 -5.27 -4.12
CA LEU A 283 -5.12 -4.89 -4.16
C LEU A 283 -4.91 -3.38 -4.02
N GLN A 284 -5.85 -2.58 -4.51
CA GLN A 284 -5.80 -1.11 -4.41
C GLN A 284 -5.82 -0.59 -2.97
N PHE A 285 -6.22 -1.43 -2.00
CA PHE A 285 -6.25 -1.10 -0.58
C PHE A 285 -5.01 -1.59 0.19
N LYS A 286 -4.17 -2.42 -0.45
CA LYS A 286 -2.95 -2.99 0.14
C LYS A 286 -1.67 -2.42 -0.46
N LEU A 287 -1.69 -2.05 -1.73
CA LEU A 287 -0.55 -1.50 -2.45
C LEU A 287 -0.51 0.02 -2.35
N PHE A 288 0.69 0.57 -2.17
CA PHE A 288 0.91 2.01 -2.25
C PHE A 288 0.68 2.52 -3.68
N SER A 289 0.38 3.82 -3.81
CA SER A 289 0.10 4.42 -5.11
C SER A 289 1.22 4.16 -6.13
N ARG A 290 2.48 4.32 -5.70
CA ARG A 290 3.64 4.09 -6.56
C ARG A 290 3.73 2.65 -7.08
N GLN A 291 3.52 1.67 -6.21
CA GLN A 291 3.50 0.25 -6.60
C GLN A 291 2.41 -0.04 -7.62
N ARG A 292 1.19 0.52 -7.43
CA ARG A 292 0.09 0.36 -8.39
C ARG A 292 0.42 0.98 -9.75
N ILE A 293 1.03 2.16 -9.76
CA ILE A 293 1.48 2.84 -10.98
C ILE A 293 2.52 1.99 -11.71
N ASP A 294 3.53 1.49 -11.01
CA ASP A 294 4.57 0.64 -11.60
C ASP A 294 3.97 -0.64 -12.20
N MET A 295 3.03 -1.29 -11.48
CA MET A 295 2.32 -2.46 -12.01
C MET A 295 1.51 -2.14 -13.27
N LEU A 296 0.80 -1.00 -13.30
CA LEU A 296 0.04 -0.58 -14.49
C LEU A 296 0.95 -0.29 -15.69
N ILE A 297 2.12 0.33 -15.46
CA ILE A 297 3.11 0.59 -16.51
C ILE A 297 3.69 -0.73 -17.05
N ASN A 298 4.01 -1.68 -16.17
CA ASN A 298 4.51 -3.00 -16.59
C ASN A 298 3.46 -3.80 -17.37
N GLN A 299 2.18 -3.73 -16.96
CA GLN A 299 1.07 -4.28 -17.74
C GLN A 299 0.96 -3.61 -19.12
N ALA A 300 1.07 -2.27 -19.19
CA ALA A 300 1.05 -1.53 -20.45
C ALA A 300 2.21 -1.96 -21.37
N LEU A 301 3.42 -2.12 -20.84
CA LEU A 301 4.59 -2.61 -21.58
C LEU A 301 4.34 -4.01 -22.15
N PHE A 302 3.82 -4.93 -21.34
CA PHE A 302 3.45 -6.27 -21.83
C PHE A 302 2.45 -6.20 -22.99
N TYR A 303 1.40 -5.37 -22.88
CA TYR A 303 0.44 -5.21 -23.96
C TYR A 303 1.06 -4.56 -25.20
N TRP A 304 2.01 -3.64 -25.01
CA TRP A 304 2.77 -3.03 -26.10
C TRP A 304 3.63 -4.06 -26.85
N TYR A 305 4.36 -4.92 -26.13
CA TYR A 305 5.18 -6.01 -26.71
C TYR A 305 4.32 -7.04 -27.45
N THR A 306 3.15 -7.37 -26.90
CA THR A 306 2.23 -8.36 -27.49
C THR A 306 1.24 -7.76 -28.51
N ASN A 307 1.46 -6.51 -28.92
CA ASN A 307 0.67 -5.80 -29.94
C ASN A 307 -0.83 -5.62 -29.59
N GLN A 308 -1.17 -5.60 -28.30
CA GLN A 308 -2.51 -5.37 -27.78
C GLN A 308 -2.72 -3.88 -27.48
N MET A 309 -2.80 -3.09 -28.54
CA MET A 309 -2.73 -1.62 -28.52
C MET A 309 -3.82 -0.95 -27.66
N GLU A 310 -5.06 -1.45 -27.72
CA GLU A 310 -6.16 -0.91 -26.90
C GLU A 310 -5.96 -1.16 -25.40
N ALA A 311 -5.51 -2.35 -25.03
CA ALA A 311 -5.22 -2.69 -23.64
C ALA A 311 -4.05 -1.85 -23.09
N CYS A 312 -3.00 -1.66 -23.90
CA CYS A 312 -1.90 -0.75 -23.59
C CYS A 312 -2.41 0.67 -23.28
N ARG A 313 -3.20 1.26 -24.20
CA ARG A 313 -3.80 2.59 -24.00
C ARG A 313 -4.67 2.69 -22.75
N ALA A 314 -5.46 1.65 -22.45
CA ALA A 314 -6.33 1.65 -21.28
C ALA A 314 -5.52 1.75 -19.98
N LYS A 315 -4.41 1.01 -19.88
CA LYS A 315 -3.51 1.03 -18.71
C LYS A 315 -2.77 2.36 -18.58
N LEU A 316 -2.27 2.91 -19.68
CA LEU A 316 -1.62 4.22 -19.70
C LEU A 316 -2.57 5.35 -19.30
N ARG A 317 -3.81 5.30 -19.79
CA ARG A 317 -4.84 6.28 -19.41
C ARG A 317 -5.13 6.21 -17.90
N ALA A 318 -5.20 5.02 -17.33
CA ALA A 318 -5.43 4.86 -15.89
C ALA A 318 -4.32 5.52 -15.06
N VAL A 319 -3.05 5.39 -15.47
CA VAL A 319 -1.93 6.07 -14.79
C VAL A 319 -2.02 7.60 -14.96
N LEU A 320 -2.23 8.07 -16.18
CA LEU A 320 -2.21 9.50 -16.53
C LEU A 320 -3.46 10.27 -16.05
N GLN A 321 -4.50 9.57 -15.57
CA GLN A 321 -5.66 10.19 -14.92
C GLN A 321 -5.32 10.70 -13.51
N ASP A 322 -4.48 9.97 -12.79
CA ASP A 322 -4.16 10.23 -11.39
C ASP A 322 -2.88 11.07 -11.23
N GLU A 323 -1.87 10.81 -12.07
CA GLU A 323 -0.56 11.44 -11.95
C GLU A 323 0.09 11.68 -13.32
N LEU A 324 0.77 12.81 -13.46
CA LEU A 324 1.63 13.09 -14.61
C LEU A 324 2.91 12.25 -14.51
N ASN A 325 2.85 11.00 -14.99
CA ASN A 325 3.97 10.07 -14.90
C ASN A 325 4.82 10.04 -16.19
N PRO A 326 6.14 10.34 -16.13
CA PRO A 326 7.01 10.42 -17.30
C PRO A 326 7.15 9.10 -18.06
N ARG A 327 7.26 7.98 -17.35
CA ARG A 327 7.37 6.64 -17.96
C ARG A 327 6.11 6.28 -18.74
N ALA A 328 4.93 6.60 -18.20
CA ALA A 328 3.66 6.40 -18.89
C ALA A 328 3.52 7.31 -20.13
N LEU A 329 4.00 8.56 -20.06
CA LEU A 329 4.01 9.49 -21.20
C LEU A 329 4.93 9.00 -22.33
N LEU A 330 6.15 8.59 -21.99
CA LEU A 330 7.10 8.03 -22.95
C LEU A 330 6.55 6.77 -23.63
N LEU A 331 5.92 5.88 -22.87
CA LEU A 331 5.29 4.70 -23.44
C LEU A 331 4.07 5.04 -24.30
N SER A 332 3.30 6.07 -23.93
CA SER A 332 2.20 6.60 -24.76
C SER A 332 2.70 7.18 -26.08
N ALA A 333 3.82 7.92 -26.05
CA ALA A 333 4.47 8.43 -27.26
C ALA A 333 5.01 7.28 -28.12
N ALA A 334 5.69 6.29 -27.53
CA ALA A 334 6.17 5.09 -28.21
C ALA A 334 5.03 4.30 -28.88
N GLN A 335 3.89 4.17 -28.20
CA GLN A 335 2.67 3.58 -28.72
C GLN A 335 2.15 4.35 -29.95
N LEU A 336 2.05 5.68 -29.88
CA LEU A 336 1.60 6.52 -30.99
C LEU A 336 2.53 6.43 -32.21
N ILE A 337 3.84 6.36 -32.00
CA ILE A 337 4.84 6.18 -33.06
C ILE A 337 4.66 4.82 -33.74
N LYS A 338 4.45 3.75 -32.95
CA LYS A 338 4.16 2.40 -33.48
C LYS A 338 2.90 2.38 -34.34
N GLU A 339 1.95 3.28 -34.07
CA GLU A 339 0.73 3.50 -34.86
C GLU A 339 0.87 4.51 -35.99
N LYS A 340 2.11 4.94 -36.29
CA LYS A 340 2.44 5.95 -37.31
C LYS A 340 1.81 7.33 -37.05
N ASN A 341 1.40 7.62 -35.81
CA ASN A 341 0.83 8.90 -35.39
C ASN A 341 1.90 9.79 -34.73
N VAL A 342 2.99 10.09 -35.45
CA VAL A 342 4.15 10.81 -34.89
C VAL A 342 3.80 12.21 -34.42
N ASP A 343 2.96 12.95 -35.16
CA ASP A 343 2.54 14.30 -34.77
C ASP A 343 1.77 14.32 -33.45
N LYS A 344 0.93 13.30 -33.22
CA LYS A 344 0.23 13.15 -31.93
C LYS A 344 1.20 12.84 -30.78
N ALA A 345 2.26 12.08 -31.05
CA ALA A 345 3.29 11.79 -30.04
C ALA A 345 4.05 13.07 -29.65
N VAL A 346 4.40 13.90 -30.63
CA VAL A 346 5.02 15.22 -30.41
C VAL A 346 4.10 16.12 -29.59
N LEU A 347 2.84 16.28 -30.02
CA LEU A 347 1.86 17.10 -29.30
C LEU A 347 1.63 16.64 -27.86
N LEU A 348 1.66 15.33 -27.61
CA LEU A 348 1.54 14.77 -26.26
C LEU A 348 2.69 15.24 -25.35
N LEU A 349 3.94 15.12 -25.82
CA LEU A 349 5.12 15.52 -25.06
C LEU A 349 5.23 17.05 -24.91
N GLU A 350 4.87 17.82 -25.94
CA GLU A 350 4.80 19.29 -25.86
C GLU A 350 3.73 19.76 -24.88
N SER A 351 2.54 19.13 -24.90
CA SER A 351 1.47 19.44 -23.96
C SER A 351 1.90 19.18 -22.51
N TYR A 352 2.69 18.13 -22.27
CA TYR A 352 3.30 17.90 -20.96
C TYR A 352 4.21 19.05 -20.55
N LEU A 353 5.20 19.39 -21.38
CA LEU A 353 6.18 20.44 -21.07
C LEU A 353 5.52 21.81 -20.84
N SER A 354 4.38 22.08 -21.49
CA SER A 354 3.62 23.32 -21.25
C SER A 354 2.92 23.39 -19.88
N LYS A 355 2.72 22.25 -19.21
CA LYS A 355 1.98 22.14 -17.94
C LYS A 355 2.89 22.02 -16.72
N VAL A 356 4.19 21.81 -16.93
CA VAL A 356 5.15 21.50 -15.88
C VAL A 356 6.14 22.64 -15.75
N THR A 357 6.52 22.98 -14.52
CA THR A 357 7.54 24.03 -14.26
C THR A 357 8.95 23.48 -14.50
N GLU A 358 9.93 24.32 -14.85
CA GLU A 358 11.30 23.86 -15.18
C GLU A 358 11.92 22.96 -14.10
N SER A 359 11.66 23.21 -12.81
CA SER A 359 12.15 22.40 -11.69
C SER A 359 11.53 21.00 -11.59
N GLN A 360 10.50 20.71 -12.37
CA GLN A 360 9.75 19.45 -12.37
C GLN A 360 9.90 18.69 -13.71
N ILE A 361 10.71 19.20 -14.64
CA ILE A 361 10.87 18.56 -15.95
C ILE A 361 11.80 17.34 -15.81
N ASP A 362 11.25 16.17 -16.06
CA ASP A 362 12.03 14.94 -16.27
C ASP A 362 12.79 15.04 -17.59
N VAL A 363 14.13 14.98 -17.51
CA VAL A 363 15.06 15.21 -18.62
C VAL A 363 14.81 14.26 -19.80
N GLU A 364 14.28 13.07 -19.55
CA GLU A 364 13.94 12.08 -20.55
C GLU A 364 12.87 12.58 -21.54
N ILE A 365 11.94 13.43 -21.10
CA ILE A 365 10.85 13.95 -21.93
C ILE A 365 11.35 14.90 -23.04
N PRO A 366 12.08 16.00 -22.75
CA PRO A 366 12.60 16.87 -23.79
C PRO A 366 13.62 16.15 -24.68
N LEU A 367 14.40 15.20 -24.15
CA LEU A 367 15.29 14.36 -24.96
C LEU A 367 14.52 13.51 -25.96
N ALA A 368 13.45 12.83 -25.53
CA ALA A 368 12.59 12.06 -26.42
C ALA A 368 11.93 12.95 -27.48
N LEU A 369 11.45 14.13 -27.10
CA LEU A 369 10.87 15.10 -28.03
C LEU A 369 11.90 15.58 -29.06
N ALA A 370 13.12 15.90 -28.65
CA ALA A 370 14.21 16.28 -29.54
C ALA A 370 14.53 15.16 -30.54
N GLN A 371 14.64 13.91 -30.06
CA GLN A 371 14.86 12.74 -30.92
C GLN A 371 13.73 12.57 -31.96
N LEU A 372 12.48 12.78 -31.58
CA LEU A 372 11.34 12.68 -32.50
C LEU A 372 11.37 13.78 -33.57
N ASN A 373 11.64 15.02 -33.17
CA ASN A 373 11.71 16.13 -34.11
C ASN A 373 12.87 15.99 -35.10
N LEU A 374 14.04 15.52 -34.65
CA LEU A 374 15.17 15.21 -35.54
C LEU A 374 14.79 14.16 -36.58
N ARG A 375 14.13 13.06 -36.17
CA ARG A 375 13.68 12.01 -37.09
C ARG A 375 12.69 12.55 -38.13
N ARG A 376 11.74 13.41 -37.71
CA ARG A 376 10.75 14.04 -38.61
C ARG A 376 11.41 14.87 -39.70
N ILE A 377 12.40 15.69 -39.33
CA ILE A 377 13.15 16.55 -40.26
C ILE A 377 13.93 15.71 -41.27
N SER A 378 14.59 14.64 -40.81
CA SER A 378 15.34 13.74 -41.70
C SER A 378 14.44 13.03 -42.72
N THR A 379 13.23 12.59 -42.33
CA THR A 379 12.27 11.99 -43.27
C THR A 379 11.74 13.00 -44.29
N THR A 380 11.48 14.25 -43.89
CA THR A 380 10.98 15.27 -44.84
C THR A 380 12.05 15.68 -45.85
N GLN A 381 13.33 15.71 -45.47
CA GLN A 381 14.41 16.01 -46.41
C GLN A 381 14.63 14.90 -47.45
N LEU A 382 14.41 13.64 -47.10
CA LEU A 382 14.48 12.51 -48.03
C LEU A 382 13.35 12.54 -49.06
N ASP A 383 12.12 12.86 -48.64
CA ASP A 383 10.95 12.95 -49.51
C ASP A 383 11.00 14.17 -50.47
N THR A 384 11.79 15.20 -50.16
CA THR A 384 11.99 16.37 -51.04
C THR A 384 13.10 16.20 -52.09
N VAL A 385 13.90 15.13 -52.00
CA VAL A 385 15.06 14.87 -52.91
C VAL A 385 14.78 13.71 -53.88
N SER A 386 13.67 12.99 -53.70
CA SER A 386 13.10 12.02 -54.65
C SER A 386 11.99 12.65 -55.48
#